data_AF-A0A183HP10-F1
#
_entry.id   AF-A0A183HP10-F1
#
_cell.length_a   1.000
_cell.length_b   1.000
_cell.length_c   1.000
_cell.angle_alpha   90.00
_cell.angle_beta   90.00
_cell.angle_gamma   90.00
#
_symmetry.space_group_name_H-M   'P 1'
#
loop_
_entity.id
_entity.type
_entity.pdbx_description
1 polymer ?
#
loop_
_entity_poly.entity_id
_entity_poly.type
_entity_poly.pdbx_seq_one_letter_code
_entity_poly.pdbx_strand_id
1 'polypeptide(L)' 'AIKFLSVIRSLTASDAQRLIVTFGNIQKIASADIDRLLLCPGLGPTKARNIHAFFRATFQKT' A
#
# COMPACT_ATOMS: atom_id res chain seq x y z
N ALA A 1 9.57 4.65 6.05
CA ALA A 1 8.24 4.29 5.51
C ALA A 1 8.26 3.98 4.01
N ILE A 2 8.78 4.87 3.16
CA ILE A 2 8.79 4.71 1.69
C ILE A 2 9.53 3.43 1.25
N LYS A 3 10.74 3.18 1.77
CA LYS A 3 11.51 1.97 1.45
C LYS A 3 10.74 0.67 1.75
N PHE A 4 9.95 0.64 2.82
CA PHE A 4 9.16 -0.53 3.22
C PHE A 4 8.03 -0.81 2.22
N LEU A 5 7.30 0.23 1.82
CA LEU A 5 6.26 0.11 0.78
C LEU A 5 6.86 -0.23 -0.59
N SER A 6 8.08 0.23 -0.88
CA SER A 6 8.78 -0.11 -2.12
C SER A 6 9.21 -1.59 -2.23
N VAL A 7 9.14 -2.37 -1.14
CA VAL A 7 9.35 -3.84 -1.17
C VAL A 7 8.14 -4.54 -1.79
N ILE A 8 6.97 -3.90 -1.78
CA ILE A 8 5.74 -4.45 -2.34
C ILE A 8 5.87 -4.50 -3.86
N ARG A 9 5.57 -5.65 -4.45
CA ARG A 9 5.66 -5.85 -5.91
C ARG A 9 4.75 -4.85 -6.65
N SER A 10 5.32 -4.20 -7.67
CA SER A 10 4.67 -3.15 -8.51
C SER A 10 4.53 -1.77 -7.87
N LEU A 11 5.16 -1.52 -6.71
CA LEU A 11 5.16 -0.22 -6.04
C LEU A 11 6.47 0.53 -6.31
N THR A 12 6.38 1.79 -6.73
CA THR A 12 7.56 2.66 -6.89
C THR A 12 7.75 3.55 -5.65
N ALA A 13 8.92 4.16 -5.50
CA ALA A 13 9.18 5.12 -4.43
C ALA A 13 8.18 6.31 -4.45
N SER A 14 7.78 6.76 -5.64
CA SER A 14 6.80 7.84 -5.83
C SER A 14 5.41 7.44 -5.35
N ASP A 15 4.96 6.23 -5.71
CA ASP A 15 3.68 5.68 -5.24
C ASP A 15 3.67 5.55 -3.71
N ALA A 16 4.75 5.04 -3.14
CA ALA A 16 4.93 4.87 -1.70
C ALA A 16 4.90 6.21 -0.96
N GLN A 17 5.54 7.25 -1.51
CA GLN A 17 5.46 8.61 -0.97
C GLN A 17 4.02 9.11 -0.98
N ARG A 18 3.30 8.92 -2.09
CA ARG A 18 1.92 9.38 -2.24
C ARG A 18 0.95 8.67 -1.31
N LEU A 19 1.14 7.37 -1.10
CA LEU A 19 0.44 6.58 -0.09
C LEU A 19 0.67 7.14 1.31
N ILE A 20 1.92 7.45 1.68
CA ILE A 20 2.22 8.04 2.99
C ILE A 20 1.60 9.42 3.14
N VAL A 21 1.61 10.26 2.10
CA VAL A 21 0.95 11.58 2.14
C VAL A 21 -0.57 11.45 2.26
N THR A 22 -1.19 10.49 1.56
CA THR A 22 -2.65 10.33 1.53
C THR A 22 -3.19 9.68 2.80
N PHE A 23 -2.51 8.65 3.31
CA PHE A 23 -2.95 7.90 4.49
C PHE A 23 -2.30 8.40 5.79
N GLY A 24 -1.19 9.12 5.72
CA GLY A 24 -0.42 9.64 6.85
C GLY A 24 0.54 8.62 7.46
N ASN A 25 0.14 7.34 7.59
CA ASN A 25 0.97 6.33 8.24
C ASN A 25 0.81 4.92 7.64
N ILE A 26 1.78 4.05 7.90
CA ILE A 26 1.83 2.68 7.35
C ILE A 26 0.71 1.81 7.92
N GLN A 27 0.34 1.98 9.19
CA GLN A 27 -0.75 1.19 9.80
C GLN A 27 -2.09 1.43 9.11
N LYS A 28 -2.41 2.69 8.77
CA LYS A 28 -3.60 3.05 8.01
C LYS A 28 -3.57 2.47 6.61
N ILE A 29 -2.40 2.40 5.96
CA ILE A 29 -2.23 1.75 4.65
C ILE A 29 -2.44 0.24 4.78
N ALA A 30 -1.87 -0.39 5.80
CA ALA A 30 -1.98 -1.83 6.05
C ALA A 30 -3.41 -2.26 6.39
N SER A 31 -4.15 -1.40 7.08
CA SER A 31 -5.56 -1.60 7.45
C SER A 31 -6.55 -1.00 6.44
N ALA A 32 -6.08 -0.42 5.34
CA ALA A 32 -6.93 0.16 4.31
C ALA A 32 -7.47 -0.92 3.37
N ASP A 33 -8.76 -0.82 3.03
CA ASP A 33 -9.38 -1.60 1.97
C ASP A 33 -8.88 -1.19 0.58
N ILE A 34 -9.08 -2.09 -0.38
CA ILE A 34 -8.71 -1.88 -1.78
C ILE A 34 -9.37 -0.62 -2.34
N ASP A 35 -10.65 -0.37 -2.04
CA ASP A 35 -11.36 0.85 -2.44
C ASP A 35 -10.69 2.11 -1.91
N ARG A 36 -10.22 2.09 -0.66
CA ARG A 36 -9.55 3.23 -0.05
C ARG A 36 -8.18 3.47 -0.67
N LEU A 37 -7.48 2.39 -1.03
CA LEU A 37 -6.23 2.45 -1.79
C LEU A 37 -6.48 3.01 -3.21
N LEU A 38 -7.58 2.65 -3.86
CA LEU A 38 -7.98 3.16 -5.19
C LEU A 38 -8.32 4.65 -5.20
N LEU A 39 -8.73 5.23 -4.06
CA LEU A 39 -8.92 6.68 -3.92
C LEU A 39 -7.60 7.46 -4.05
N CYS A 40 -6.44 6.81 -3.92
CA CYS A 40 -5.16 7.47 -4.17
C CYS A 40 -4.99 7.73 -5.68
N PRO A 41 -4.84 9.00 -6.10
CA PRO A 41 -4.59 9.30 -7.50
C PRO A 41 -3.28 8.63 -7.95
N GLY A 42 -3.31 7.95 -9.09
CA GLY A 42 -2.15 7.22 -9.63
C GLY A 42 -1.95 5.81 -9.07
N LEU A 43 -2.75 5.37 -8.10
CA LEU A 43 -2.70 3.99 -7.62
C LEU A 43 -3.66 3.09 -8.42
N GLY A 44 -3.11 2.31 -9.35
CA GLY A 44 -3.91 1.37 -10.14
C GLY A 44 -4.46 0.20 -9.30
N PRO A 45 -5.53 -0.48 -9.76
CA PRO A 45 -6.17 -1.60 -9.06
C PRO A 45 -5.22 -2.76 -8.77
N THR A 46 -4.27 -3.02 -9.67
CA THR A 46 -3.22 -4.03 -9.48
C THR A 46 -2.31 -3.69 -8.29
N LYS A 47 -1.90 -2.41 -8.16
CA LYS A 47 -1.06 -1.95 -7.05
C LYS A 47 -1.84 -2.03 -5.72
N ALA A 48 -3.08 -1.56 -5.71
CA ALA A 48 -3.96 -1.62 -4.55
C ALA A 48 -4.16 -3.06 -4.05
N ARG A 49 -4.45 -4.00 -4.95
CA ARG A 49 -4.54 -5.43 -4.63
C ARG A 49 -3.24 -5.99 -4.08
N ASN A 50 -2.10 -5.68 -4.70
CA ASN A 50 -0.80 -6.15 -4.22
C ASN A 50 -0.47 -5.64 -2.82
N ILE A 51 -0.77 -4.37 -2.52
CA ILE A 51 -0.58 -3.79 -1.19
C ILE A 51 -1.44 -4.53 -0.16
N HIS A 52 -2.74 -4.61 -0.43
CA HIS A 52 -3.70 -5.25 0.47
C HIS A 52 -3.37 -6.74 0.68
N ALA A 53 -3.01 -7.45 -0.38
CA ALA A 53 -2.58 -8.84 -0.32
C ALA A 53 -1.24 -9.00 0.43
N PHE A 54 -0.26 -8.12 0.20
CA PHE A 54 1.03 -8.15 0.88
C PHE A 54 0.86 -7.99 2.39
N PHE A 55 0.15 -6.96 2.84
CA PHE A 55 -0.07 -6.75 4.27
C PHE A 55 -0.83 -7.91 4.93
N ARG A 56 -1.84 -8.48 4.26
CA ARG A 56 -2.59 -9.64 4.78
C ARG A 56 -1.78 -10.94 4.74
N ALA A 57 -0.95 -11.17 3.74
CA ALA A 57 -0.13 -12.36 3.61
C ALA A 57 1.08 -12.34 4.56
N THR A 58 1.69 -11.16 4.78
CA THR A 58 2.80 -10.99 5.72
C THR A 58 2.34 -11.12 7.18
N PHE A 59 1.10 -10.72 7.50
CA PHE A 59 0.52 -10.89 8.84
C PHE A 59 -0.12 -12.27 9.10
N GLN A 60 -0.13 -13.19 8.13
CA GLN A 60 -0.71 -14.55 8.26
C GLN A 60 0.31 -15.65 8.62
N LYS A 61 1.54 -15.30 9.01
CA LYS A 61 2.47 -16.26 9.61
C LYS A 61 2.59 -16.01 11.11
N THR A 62 1.59 -16.46 11.86
CA THR A 62 1.74 -16.86 13.27
C THR A 62 0.80 -18.01 13.52
#